data_AF-A8Y4D4-F1
#
_entry.id   AF-A8Y4D4-F1
#
_cell.length_a   1.000
_cell.length_b   1.000
_cell.length_c   1.000
_cell.angle_alpha   90.00
_cell.angle_beta   90.00
_cell.angle_gamma   90.00
#
_symmetry.space_group_name_H-M   'P 1'
#
loop_
_entity.id
_entity.type
_entity.pdbx_description
1 polymer ?
#
loop_
_entity_poly.entity_id
_entity_poly.type
_entity_poly.pdbx_seq_one_letter_code
_entity_poly.pdbx_strand_id
1 'polypeptide(L)'
;MVGRKNLQTTVVGGGNGGAIGGTVGSLLGGNQDVLQNLLGVLGENPVTQLVSKLLAAISSILSNLPSVFDQLSAIINNKDHTLPQQTQAIDALKQQFPVEIDTVFYIASQVAKTLRGGNGGVVPELLEVPSVPETPRNPV
;
A
#
# COMPACT_ATOMS: atom_id res chain seq x y z
N MET A 1 -45.99 19.37 57.80
CA MET A 1 -44.70 20.03 57.48
C MET A 1 -44.00 19.19 56.43
N VAL A 2 -44.06 19.57 55.15
CA VAL A 2 -43.38 18.86 54.05
C VAL A 2 -42.62 19.90 53.24
N GLY A 3 -41.30 19.95 53.43
CA GLY A 3 -40.41 20.81 52.66
C GLY A 3 -40.02 20.12 51.36
N ARG A 4 -40.49 20.63 50.22
CA ARG A 4 -39.92 20.26 48.92
C ARG A 4 -38.72 21.17 48.66
N LYS A 5 -37.51 20.61 48.61
CA LYS A 5 -36.33 21.32 48.10
C LYS A 5 -36.41 21.34 46.58
N ASN A 6 -36.51 22.53 45.99
CA ASN A 6 -36.36 22.74 44.55
C ASN A 6 -34.89 22.48 44.18
N LEU A 7 -34.62 21.43 43.40
CA LEU A 7 -33.34 21.29 42.70
C LEU A 7 -33.38 22.22 41.49
N GLN A 8 -32.59 23.29 41.53
CA GLN A 8 -32.24 24.02 40.32
C GLN A 8 -31.15 23.24 39.59
N THR A 9 -31.51 22.61 38.48
CA THR A 9 -30.53 22.05 37.54
C THR A 9 -29.93 23.22 36.76
N THR A 10 -28.71 23.63 37.14
CA THR A 10 -27.89 24.51 36.32
C THR A 10 -27.56 23.77 35.03
N VAL A 11 -28.23 24.15 33.93
CA VAL A 11 -27.82 23.75 32.58
C VAL A 11 -26.57 24.55 32.24
N VAL A 12 -25.41 23.91 32.36
CA VAL A 12 -24.13 24.47 31.92
C VAL A 12 -24.14 24.56 30.39
N GLY A 13 -24.05 25.78 29.89
CA GLY A 13 -24.20 26.15 28.49
C GLY A 13 -23.18 25.50 27.56
N GLY A 14 -23.64 25.18 26.35
CA GLY A 14 -22.84 24.66 25.26
C GLY A 14 -21.90 25.71 24.68
N GLY A 15 -20.63 25.35 24.55
CA GLY A 15 -19.64 26.03 23.73
C GLY A 15 -19.55 25.37 22.35
N ASN A 16 -19.45 26.21 21.31
CA ASN A 16 -19.35 25.85 19.90
C ASN A 16 -18.20 24.87 19.59
N GLY A 17 -18.50 23.58 19.58
CA GLY A 17 -17.74 22.55 18.89
C GLY A 17 -18.75 21.57 18.33
N GLY A 18 -18.70 21.29 17.02
CA GLY A 18 -19.63 20.36 16.36
C GLY A 18 -19.77 19.05 17.13
N ALA A 19 -20.87 18.32 16.95
CA ALA A 19 -21.34 17.21 17.79
C ALA A 19 -20.27 16.27 18.39
N ILE A 20 -19.17 16.03 17.69
CA ILE A 20 -18.05 15.19 18.16
C ILE A 20 -17.16 15.91 19.21
N GLY A 21 -16.91 17.21 19.06
CA GLY A 21 -16.10 18.00 20.00
C GLY A 21 -16.73 18.16 21.38
N GLY A 22 -18.07 18.26 21.45
CA GLY A 22 -18.80 18.35 22.71
C GLY A 22 -18.79 17.03 23.50
N THR A 23 -19.05 15.90 22.84
CA THR A 23 -19.08 14.58 23.49
C THR A 23 -17.70 14.18 24.00
N VAL A 24 -16.66 14.37 23.19
CA VAL A 24 -15.29 14.00 23.56
C VAL A 24 -14.71 14.93 24.64
N GLY A 25 -15.00 16.23 24.58
CA GLY A 25 -14.61 17.18 25.63
C GLY A 25 -15.23 16.87 26.99
N SER A 26 -16.48 16.40 27.04
CA SER A 26 -17.12 15.95 28.29
C SER A 26 -16.56 14.64 28.83
N LEU A 27 -16.16 13.68 27.99
CA LEU A 27 -15.54 12.42 28.43
C LEU A 27 -14.16 12.62 29.05
N LEU A 28 -13.41 13.63 28.58
CA LEU A 28 -12.04 13.93 29.02
C LEU A 28 -11.96 15.14 29.96
N GLY A 29 -13.10 15.54 30.54
CA GLY A 29 -13.17 16.58 31.57
C GLY A 29 -12.72 17.97 31.09
N GLY A 30 -12.81 18.26 29.80
CA GLY A 30 -12.38 19.54 29.22
C GLY A 30 -10.87 19.73 29.13
N ASN A 31 -10.07 18.70 29.42
CA ASN A 31 -8.63 18.81 29.32
C ASN A 31 -8.17 18.66 27.87
N GLN A 32 -8.11 19.79 27.18
CA GLN A 32 -7.67 19.89 25.79
C GLN A 32 -6.24 19.38 25.60
N ASP A 33 -5.39 19.43 26.63
CA ASP A 33 -4.02 18.92 26.57
C ASP A 33 -3.97 17.40 26.47
N VAL A 34 -4.88 16.68 27.16
CA VAL A 34 -4.97 15.21 27.08
C VAL A 34 -5.43 14.77 25.68
N LEU A 35 -6.33 15.55 25.06
CA LEU A 35 -6.76 15.31 23.69
C LEU A 35 -5.64 15.51 22.69
N GLN A 36 -4.90 16.60 22.81
CA GLN A 36 -3.75 16.86 21.95
C GLN A 36 -2.63 15.86 22.17
N ASN A 37 -2.42 15.39 23.40
CA ASN A 37 -1.45 14.34 23.69
C ASN A 37 -1.88 12.99 23.11
N LEU A 38 -3.16 12.63 23.19
CA LEU A 38 -3.63 11.38 22.60
C LEU A 38 -3.58 11.41 21.06
N LEU A 39 -3.95 12.54 20.46
CA LEU A 39 -3.77 12.76 19.02
C LEU A 39 -2.28 12.79 18.63
N GLY A 40 -1.43 13.36 19.47
CA GLY A 40 0.03 13.31 19.33
C GLY A 40 0.56 11.88 19.39
N VAL A 41 0.20 11.09 20.40
CA VAL A 41 0.63 9.69 20.54
C VAL A 41 0.13 8.81 19.40
N LEU A 42 -1.08 9.05 18.88
CA LEU A 42 -1.62 8.31 17.74
C LEU A 42 -1.01 8.76 16.41
N GLY A 43 -0.75 10.06 16.22
CA GLY A 43 -0.09 10.63 15.04
C GLY A 43 1.42 10.42 15.00
N GLU A 44 2.05 10.32 16.16
CA GLU A 44 3.48 10.06 16.36
C GLU A 44 3.77 8.60 16.70
N ASN A 45 2.76 7.71 16.61
CA ASN A 45 2.96 6.30 16.86
C ASN A 45 4.09 5.78 15.96
N PRO A 46 5.23 5.35 16.52
CA PRO A 46 6.40 4.94 15.74
C PRO A 46 6.08 3.79 14.77
N VAL A 47 5.13 2.93 15.14
CA VAL A 47 4.65 1.84 14.28
C VAL A 47 3.93 2.41 13.05
N THR A 48 3.06 3.41 13.24
CA THR A 48 2.33 4.03 12.12
C THR A 48 3.29 4.73 11.18
N GLN A 49 4.28 5.47 11.69
CA GLN A 49 5.31 6.09 10.86
C GLN A 49 6.16 5.07 10.10
N LEU A 50 6.54 3.96 10.74
CA LEU A 50 7.31 2.90 10.09
C LEU A 50 6.52 2.24 8.97
N VAL A 51 5.23 1.95 9.20
CA VAL A 51 4.33 1.40 8.18
C VAL A 51 4.17 2.38 7.02
N SER A 52 3.95 3.67 7.28
CA SER A 52 3.86 4.69 6.21
C SER A 52 5.15 4.79 5.39
N LYS A 53 6.32 4.79 6.05
CA LYS A 53 7.63 4.81 5.37
C LYS A 53 7.85 3.57 4.51
N LEU A 54 7.49 2.39 5.04
CA LEU A 54 7.58 1.13 4.30
C LEU A 54 6.68 1.14 3.06
N LEU A 55 5.42 1.55 3.21
CA LEU A 55 4.48 1.63 2.08
C LEU A 55 4.95 2.63 1.02
N ALA A 56 5.48 3.79 1.44
CA ALA A 56 6.04 4.77 0.52
C ALA A 56 7.26 4.23 -0.23
N ALA A 57 8.18 3.55 0.46
CA ALA A 57 9.34 2.93 -0.17
C ALA A 57 8.94 1.84 -1.18
N ILE A 58 8.00 0.96 -0.80
CA ILE A 58 7.47 -0.07 -1.71
C ILE A 58 6.80 0.58 -2.92
N SER A 59 5.97 1.60 -2.71
CA SER A 59 5.32 2.32 -3.82
C SER A 59 6.34 2.93 -4.77
N SER A 60 7.43 3.51 -4.25
CA SER A 60 8.52 4.04 -5.07
C SER A 60 9.17 2.96 -5.91
N ILE A 61 9.56 1.83 -5.29
CA ILE A 61 10.16 0.69 -5.99
C ILE A 61 9.24 0.19 -7.10
N LEU A 62 7.96 -0.05 -6.78
CA LEU A 62 6.97 -0.55 -7.75
C LEU A 62 6.77 0.44 -8.92
N SER A 63 6.84 1.75 -8.67
CA SER A 63 6.72 2.76 -9.72
C SER A 63 7.94 2.84 -10.64
N ASN A 64 9.13 2.51 -10.13
CA ASN A 64 10.37 2.50 -10.90
C ASN A 64 10.57 1.20 -11.70
N LEU A 65 10.03 0.08 -11.23
CA LEU A 65 10.24 -1.25 -11.81
C LEU A 65 9.99 -1.33 -13.34
N PRO A 66 8.89 -0.79 -13.91
CA PRO A 66 8.68 -0.85 -15.35
C PRO A 66 9.79 -0.18 -16.14
N SER A 67 10.20 1.03 -15.73
CA SER A 67 11.29 1.77 -16.39
C SER A 67 12.63 1.05 -16.28
N VAL A 68 12.94 0.48 -15.11
CA VAL A 68 14.17 -0.31 -14.90
C VAL A 68 14.17 -1.56 -15.77
N PHE A 69 13.02 -2.24 -15.91
CA PHE A 69 12.88 -3.39 -16.80
C PHE A 69 13.07 -3.01 -18.28
N ASP A 70 12.51 -1.88 -18.72
CA ASP A 70 12.69 -1.38 -20.09
C ASP A 70 14.17 -1.04 -20.36
N GLN A 71 14.84 -0.39 -19.41
CA GLN A 71 16.27 -0.07 -19.51
C GLN A 71 17.15 -1.33 -19.56
N LEU A 72 16.88 -2.32 -18.71
CA LEU A 72 17.56 -3.63 -18.77
C LEU A 72 17.33 -4.31 -20.12
N SER A 73 16.10 -4.30 -20.62
CA SER A 73 15.75 -4.87 -21.91
C SER A 73 16.48 -4.17 -23.05
N ALA A 74 16.60 -2.85 -23.01
CA ALA A 74 17.37 -2.08 -23.99
C ALA A 74 18.87 -2.42 -23.93
N ILE A 75 19.46 -2.53 -22.74
CA ILE A 75 20.87 -2.89 -22.56
C ILE A 75 21.16 -4.28 -23.12
N ILE A 76 20.35 -5.28 -22.79
CA ILE A 76 20.58 -6.69 -23.15
C ILE A 76 20.34 -6.92 -24.65
N ASN A 77 19.33 -6.27 -25.23
CA ASN A 77 18.98 -6.44 -26.65
C ASN A 77 19.80 -5.54 -27.60
N ASN A 78 20.67 -4.68 -27.07
CA ASN A 78 21.53 -3.84 -27.89
C ASN A 78 22.63 -4.68 -28.56
N LYS A 79 22.53 -4.85 -29.89
CA LYS A 79 23.47 -5.62 -30.71
C LYS A 79 24.84 -4.96 -30.89
N ASP A 80 24.94 -3.66 -30.61
CA ASP A 80 26.20 -2.90 -30.71
C ASP A 80 27.06 -3.04 -29.46
N HIS A 81 26.49 -3.54 -28.35
CA HIS A 81 27.21 -3.76 -27.11
C HIS A 81 27.80 -5.17 -27.03
N THR A 82 29.08 -5.24 -26.71
CA THR A 82 29.75 -6.48 -26.26
C THR A 82 29.26 -6.88 -24.86
N LEU A 83 29.42 -8.16 -24.50
CA LEU A 83 29.05 -8.64 -23.15
C LEU A 83 29.67 -7.81 -22.01
N PRO A 84 30.97 -7.43 -22.04
CA PRO A 84 31.54 -6.56 -21.01
C PRO A 84 30.86 -5.18 -20.92
N GLN A 85 30.47 -4.59 -22.06
CA GLN A 85 29.76 -3.31 -22.08
C GLN A 85 28.34 -3.43 -21.51
N GLN A 86 27.64 -4.53 -21.79
CA GLN A 86 26.34 -4.81 -21.19
C GLN A 86 26.45 -4.96 -19.67
N THR A 87 27.45 -5.71 -19.18
CA THR A 87 27.71 -5.85 -17.74
C THR A 87 27.96 -4.50 -17.08
N GLN A 88 28.82 -3.66 -17.67
CA GLN A 88 29.09 -2.32 -17.14
C GLN A 88 27.84 -1.43 -17.10
N ALA A 89 26.98 -1.50 -18.12
CA ALA A 89 25.73 -0.75 -18.15
C ALA A 89 24.74 -1.24 -17.10
N ILE A 90 24.64 -2.56 -16.88
CA ILE A 90 23.82 -3.15 -15.81
C ILE A 90 24.36 -2.73 -14.44
N ASP A 91 25.67 -2.76 -14.23
CA ASP A 91 26.29 -2.32 -12.97
C ASP A 91 26.00 -0.84 -12.69
N ALA A 92 26.09 0.02 -13.71
CA ALA A 92 25.74 1.43 -13.60
C ALA A 92 24.25 1.64 -13.27
N LEU A 93 23.37 0.84 -13.85
CA LEU A 93 21.94 0.87 -13.54
C LEU A 93 21.65 0.39 -12.11
N LYS A 94 22.38 -0.62 -11.64
CA LYS A 94 22.30 -1.12 -10.26
C LYS A 94 22.75 -0.11 -9.22
N GLN A 95 23.70 0.77 -9.53
CA GLN A 95 24.06 1.87 -8.62
C GLN A 95 22.90 2.86 -8.41
N GLN A 96 22.03 3.02 -9.40
CA GLN A 96 20.89 3.95 -9.34
C GLN A 96 19.64 3.29 -8.74
N PHE A 97 19.40 2.02 -9.08
CA PHE A 97 18.19 1.28 -8.70
C PHE A 97 18.53 -0.09 -8.12
N PRO A 98 19.20 -0.16 -6.96
CA PRO A 98 19.73 -1.41 -6.43
C PRO A 98 18.64 -2.44 -6.12
N VAL A 99 17.52 -1.99 -5.56
CA VAL A 99 16.42 -2.88 -5.16
C VAL A 99 15.62 -3.35 -6.37
N GLU A 100 15.32 -2.45 -7.30
CA GLU A 100 14.58 -2.75 -8.52
C GLU A 100 15.33 -3.74 -9.40
N ILE A 101 16.66 -3.56 -9.57
CA ILE A 101 17.50 -4.48 -10.32
C ILE A 101 17.47 -5.88 -9.70
N ASP A 102 17.72 -5.98 -8.40
CA ASP A 102 17.69 -7.28 -7.70
C ASP A 102 16.29 -7.92 -7.78
N THR A 103 15.23 -7.12 -7.76
CA THR A 103 13.84 -7.59 -7.91
C THR A 103 13.58 -8.15 -9.31
N VAL A 104 14.01 -7.47 -10.37
CA VAL A 104 13.86 -7.97 -11.75
C VAL A 104 14.62 -9.27 -11.94
N PHE A 105 15.87 -9.36 -11.46
CA PHE A 105 16.66 -10.60 -11.52
C PHE A 105 16.00 -11.74 -10.72
N TYR A 106 15.43 -11.42 -9.55
CA TYR A 106 14.68 -12.40 -8.77
C TYR A 106 13.48 -12.93 -9.55
N ILE A 107 12.64 -12.06 -10.13
CA ILE A 107 11.48 -12.45 -10.94
C ILE A 107 11.92 -13.31 -12.12
N ALA A 108 12.95 -12.89 -12.86
CA ALA A 108 13.51 -13.65 -13.97
C ALA A 108 13.97 -15.05 -13.54
N SER A 109 14.58 -15.17 -12.35
CA SER A 109 14.97 -16.47 -11.79
C SER A 109 13.78 -17.37 -11.49
N GLN A 110 12.66 -16.81 -11.01
CA GLN A 110 11.43 -17.59 -10.75
C GLN A 110 10.79 -18.03 -12.06
N VAL A 111 10.68 -17.13 -13.05
CA VAL A 111 10.18 -17.46 -14.38
C VAL A 111 11.04 -18.54 -15.02
N ALA A 112 12.37 -18.42 -14.95
CA ALA A 112 13.28 -19.44 -15.46
C ALA A 112 13.08 -20.80 -14.78
N LYS A 113 12.85 -20.84 -13.45
CA LYS A 113 12.52 -22.09 -12.74
C LYS A 113 11.21 -22.69 -13.24
N THR A 114 10.16 -21.87 -13.40
CA THR A 114 8.85 -22.31 -13.90
C THR A 114 8.94 -22.86 -15.33
N LEU A 115 9.67 -22.17 -16.21
CA LEU A 115 9.86 -22.58 -17.61
C LEU A 115 10.75 -23.82 -17.77
N ARG A 116 11.66 -24.07 -16.82
CA ARG A 116 12.59 -25.21 -16.88
C ARG A 116 12.00 -26.54 -16.39
N GLY A 117 10.71 -26.59 -16.02
CA GLY A 117 9.98 -27.85 -15.82
C GLY A 117 10.69 -28.84 -14.88
N GLY A 118 10.60 -28.59 -13.57
CA GLY A 118 11.21 -29.49 -12.58
C GLY A 118 10.50 -29.45 -11.23
N ASN A 119 9.33 -30.09 -11.19
CA ASN A 119 8.50 -30.50 -10.04
C ASN A 119 7.59 -29.44 -9.37
N GLY A 120 6.37 -29.31 -9.90
CA GLY A 120 5.17 -28.91 -9.13
C GLY A 120 4.53 -27.62 -9.62
N GLY A 121 3.42 -27.75 -10.35
CA GLY A 121 2.83 -26.68 -11.14
C GLY A 121 2.28 -25.48 -10.37
N VAL A 122 2.29 -24.33 -11.04
CA VAL A 122 1.06 -23.65 -11.38
C VAL A 122 1.17 -23.20 -12.83
N VAL A 123 0.37 -23.79 -13.70
CA VAL A 123 -0.10 -23.09 -14.90
C VAL A 123 -0.85 -21.87 -14.34
N PRO A 124 -0.59 -20.62 -14.78
CA PRO A 124 -1.56 -19.56 -14.55
C PRO A 124 -2.85 -20.04 -15.20
N GLU A 125 -3.80 -20.49 -14.39
CA GLU A 125 -5.15 -20.73 -14.85
C GLU A 125 -5.61 -19.39 -15.41
N LEU A 126 -5.59 -19.28 -16.74
CA LEU A 126 -6.35 -18.25 -17.44
C LEU A 126 -7.77 -18.47 -16.92
N LEU A 127 -8.21 -17.60 -16.00
CA LEU A 127 -9.56 -17.66 -15.45
C LEU A 127 -10.49 -17.89 -16.64
N GLU A 128 -11.08 -19.08 -16.71
CA GLU A 128 -12.02 -19.40 -17.77
C GLU A 128 -13.14 -18.37 -17.63
N VAL A 129 -13.18 -17.41 -18.57
CA VAL A 129 -14.32 -16.50 -18.65
C VAL A 129 -15.56 -17.38 -18.77
N PRO A 130 -16.53 -17.27 -17.84
CA PRO A 130 -17.72 -18.10 -17.90
C PRO A 130 -18.36 -17.88 -19.27
N SER A 131 -18.51 -18.98 -20.02
CA SER A 131 -19.16 -18.94 -21.32
C SER A 131 -20.58 -18.42 -21.13
N VAL A 132 -20.93 -17.33 -21.82
CA VAL A 132 -22.31 -16.84 -21.85
C VAL A 132 -23.18 -17.97 -22.39
N PRO A 133 -24.30 -18.34 -21.74
CA PRO A 133 -25.17 -19.38 -22.26
C PRO A 133 -25.64 -18.99 -23.67
N GLU A 134 -25.37 -19.83 -24.67
CA GLU A 134 -25.97 -19.66 -25.99
C GLU A 134 -27.49 -19.73 -25.84
N THR A 135 -28.18 -18.67 -26.25
CA THR A 135 -29.66 -18.65 -26.26
C THR A 135 -30.13 -19.72 -27.24
N PRO A 136 -30.98 -20.68 -26.84
CA PRO A 136 -31.44 -21.73 -27.74
C PRO A 136 -32.04 -21.14 -29.01
N ARG A 137 -31.44 -21.40 -30.17
CA ARG A 137 -32.09 -21.13 -31.46
C ARG A 137 -33.18 -22.19 -31.66
N ASN A 138 -34.43 -21.75 -31.55
CA ASN A 138 -35.58 -22.55 -31.89
C ASN A 138 -35.52 -22.89 -33.40
N PRO A 139 -35.60 -24.17 -33.82
CA PRO A 139 -35.69 -24.49 -35.24
C PRO A 139 -36.97 -23.91 -35.84
N VAL A 140 -36.86 -23.35 -37.06
CA VAL A 140 -37.98 -22.85 -37.86
C VAL A 140 -38.65 -23.99 -38.60
#